data_AF-A0A2X4TWR2-F1
#
_entry.id   AF-A0A2X4TWR2-F1
#
_cell.length_a   1.000
_cell.length_b   1.000
_cell.length_c   1.000
_cell.angle_alpha   90.00
_cell.angle_beta   90.00
_cell.angle_gamma   90.00
#
_symmetry.space_group_name_H-M   'P 1'
#
loop_
_entity.id
_entity.type
_entity.pdbx_description
1 polymer ?
#
loop_
_entity_poly.entity_id
_entity_poly.type
_entity_poly.pdbx_seq_one_letter_code
_entity_poly.pdbx_strand_id
1 'polypeptide(L)'
;MAIRHAWPVSLRIAEIVNQVTAKNITADLQGGYPWSESNPLLLSDVSVDVLGGKIIMKQLRMPQHDPALLRVQNISSSELISAINPKQFAMSGPVSGALPLWLNNENG
;
A
#
# COMPACT_ATOMS: atom_id res chain seq x y z
N MET A 1 -7.57 34.31 -16.12
CA MET A 1 -7.93 32.96 -16.62
C MET A 1 -6.63 32.18 -16.73
N ALA A 2 -6.36 31.25 -15.81
CA ALA A 2 -5.07 30.54 -15.74
C ALA A 2 -5.28 29.04 -15.96
N ILE A 3 -4.70 28.51 -17.03
CA ILE A 3 -4.78 27.09 -17.39
C ILE A 3 -3.67 26.36 -16.63
N ARG A 4 -4.03 25.49 -15.68
CA ARG A 4 -3.06 24.63 -14.98
C ARG A 4 -2.83 23.38 -15.82
N HIS A 5 -1.63 23.25 -16.38
CA HIS A 5 -1.15 22.01 -16.99
C HIS A 5 -0.92 20.97 -15.87
N ALA A 6 -1.71 19.90 -15.86
CA ALA A 6 -1.42 18.72 -15.06
C ALA A 6 -0.33 17.93 -15.77
N TRP A 7 0.89 17.95 -15.24
CA TRP A 7 1.99 17.16 -15.78
C TRP A 7 1.83 15.70 -15.33
N PRO A 8 1.94 14.72 -16.24
CA PRO A 8 1.84 13.31 -15.87
C PRO A 8 3.06 12.93 -15.00
N VAL A 9 2.81 12.56 -13.75
CA VAL A 9 3.85 12.04 -12.86
C VAL A 9 3.96 10.54 -13.08
N SER A 10 5.13 10.07 -13.49
CA SER A 10 5.43 8.63 -13.57
C SER A 10 6.30 8.22 -12.38
N LEU A 11 5.74 7.46 -11.44
CA LEU A 11 6.49 6.85 -10.35
C LEU A 11 7.04 5.50 -10.81
N ARG A 12 8.36 5.36 -10.88
CA ARG A 12 9.05 4.10 -11.19
C ARG A 12 9.90 3.71 -9.99
N ILE A 13 9.39 2.80 -9.17
CA ILE A 13 10.12 2.22 -8.05
C ILE A 13 10.76 0.93 -8.57
N ALA A 14 12.08 0.93 -8.75
CA ALA A 14 12.82 -0.23 -9.25
C ALA A 14 12.89 -1.35 -8.21
N GLU A 15 13.07 -1.02 -6.93
CA GLU A 15 13.15 -1.98 -5.84
C GLU A 15 12.99 -1.27 -4.48
N ILE A 16 12.32 -1.89 -3.51
CA ILE A 16 12.35 -1.49 -2.09
C ILE A 16 13.02 -2.62 -1.32
N VAL A 17 14.27 -2.42 -0.92
CA VAL A 17 15.00 -3.36 -0.05
C VAL A 17 14.70 -2.99 1.40
N ASN A 18 13.54 -3.46 1.88
CA ASN A 18 13.34 -3.70 3.31
C ASN A 18 13.72 -5.17 3.57
N GLN A 19 13.73 -5.65 4.82
CA GLN A 19 14.02 -7.07 5.14
C GLN A 19 13.10 -8.10 4.43
N VAL A 20 12.13 -7.61 3.64
CA VAL A 20 11.19 -8.35 2.80
C VAL A 20 11.16 -7.71 1.41
N THR A 21 11.30 -8.51 0.35
CA THR A 21 11.26 -8.03 -1.04
C THR A 21 9.81 -7.87 -1.53
N ALA A 22 9.47 -6.70 -2.08
CA ALA A 22 8.20 -6.43 -2.75
C ALA A 22 8.36 -6.46 -4.28
N LYS A 23 7.39 -7.04 -4.99
CA LYS A 23 7.40 -7.19 -6.45
C LYS A 23 6.03 -6.87 -7.04
N ASN A 24 5.98 -6.65 -8.35
CA ASN A 24 4.74 -6.47 -9.13
C ASN A 24 3.81 -5.41 -8.52
N ILE A 25 4.37 -4.27 -8.14
CA ILE A 25 3.62 -3.15 -7.58
C ILE A 25 2.76 -2.54 -8.69
N THR A 26 1.47 -2.45 -8.45
CA THR A 26 0.48 -1.81 -9.34
C THR A 26 -0.37 -0.86 -8.52
N ALA A 27 -0.74 0.27 -9.12
CA ALA A 27 -1.61 1.28 -8.54
C ALA A 27 -2.08 2.22 -9.66
N ASP A 28 -3.37 2.53 -9.67
CA ASP A 28 -3.92 3.59 -10.51
C ASP A 28 -3.99 4.88 -9.71
N LEU A 29 -3.52 5.98 -10.31
CA LEU A 29 -3.49 7.31 -9.70
C LEU A 29 -4.39 8.26 -10.49
N GLN A 30 -5.33 8.91 -9.80
CA GLN A 30 -6.23 9.90 -10.40
C GLN A 30 -6.31 11.15 -9.52
N GLY A 31 -6.64 12.30 -10.13
CA GLY A 31 -6.73 13.59 -9.44
C GLY A 31 -5.44 14.40 -9.55
N GLY A 32 -5.13 15.21 -8.53
CA GLY A 32 -3.97 16.09 -8.56
C GLY A 32 -3.27 16.24 -7.22
N TYR A 33 -1.99 16.62 -7.31
CA TYR A 33 -1.16 17.00 -6.17
C TYR A 33 -0.82 18.50 -6.28
N PRO A 34 -0.95 19.30 -5.20
CA PRO A 34 -1.47 18.92 -3.88
C PRO A 34 -2.97 18.61 -3.92
N TRP A 35 -3.41 17.61 -3.16
CA TRP A 35 -4.83 17.23 -3.08
C TRP A 35 -5.62 18.22 -2.25
N SER A 36 -6.92 18.30 -2.52
CA SER A 36 -7.90 19.04 -1.71
C SER A 36 -9.26 18.35 -1.79
N GLU A 37 -10.23 18.76 -0.97
CA GLU A 37 -11.60 18.22 -1.06
C GLU A 37 -12.19 18.40 -2.47
N SER A 38 -11.92 19.54 -3.09
CA SER A 38 -12.40 19.87 -4.44
C SER A 38 -11.62 19.19 -5.56
N ASN A 39 -10.41 18.69 -5.29
CA ASN A 39 -9.58 17.96 -6.24
C ASN A 39 -8.85 16.82 -5.52
N PRO A 40 -9.58 15.74 -5.19
CA PRO A 40 -9.02 14.66 -4.37
C PRO A 40 -7.98 13.87 -5.16
N LEU A 41 -6.98 13.33 -4.45
CA LEU A 41 -6.09 12.33 -4.99
C LEU A 41 -6.66 10.94 -4.69
N LEU A 42 -6.84 10.14 -5.73
CA LEU A 42 -7.36 8.78 -5.63
C LEU A 42 -6.28 7.79 -6.04
N LEU A 43 -6.04 6.82 -5.16
CA LEU A 43 -5.25 5.63 -5.43
C LEU A 43 -6.21 4.45 -5.48
N SER A 44 -6.31 3.75 -6.60
CA SER A 44 -7.17 2.57 -6.74
C SER A 44 -6.39 1.37 -7.27
N ASP A 45 -7.00 0.19 -7.15
CA ASP A 45 -6.50 -1.07 -7.72
C ASP A 45 -5.04 -1.35 -7.32
N VAL A 46 -4.71 -1.02 -6.07
CA VAL A 46 -3.37 -1.19 -5.56
C VAL A 46 -3.14 -2.66 -5.23
N SER A 47 -2.09 -3.23 -5.79
CA SER A 47 -1.66 -4.60 -5.52
C SER A 47 -0.14 -4.68 -5.48
N VAL A 48 0.38 -5.43 -4.53
CA VAL A 48 1.81 -5.76 -4.41
C VAL A 48 1.98 -7.21 -3.99
N ASP A 49 2.92 -7.90 -4.63
CA ASP A 49 3.32 -9.24 -4.24
C ASP A 49 4.46 -9.14 -3.22
N VAL A 50 4.32 -9.79 -2.07
CA VAL A 50 5.26 -9.71 -0.95
C VAL A 50 5.13 -10.94 -0.05
N LEU A 51 6.24 -11.48 0.45
CA LEU A 51 6.27 -12.62 1.37
C LEU A 51 5.41 -13.82 0.89
N GLY A 52 5.52 -14.15 -0.40
CA GLY A 52 4.81 -15.29 -1.00
C GLY A 52 3.30 -15.09 -1.14
N GLY A 53 2.78 -13.92 -0.75
CA GLY A 53 1.38 -13.55 -0.85
C GLY A 53 1.19 -12.19 -1.52
N LYS A 54 0.02 -11.60 -1.30
CA LYS A 54 -0.39 -10.34 -1.94
C LYS A 54 -1.05 -9.40 -0.94
N ILE A 55 -0.65 -8.14 -0.97
CA ILE A 55 -1.37 -7.05 -0.31
C ILE A 55 -2.17 -6.32 -1.37
N ILE A 56 -3.46 -6.13 -1.12
CA ILE A 56 -4.36 -5.37 -2.00
C ILE A 56 -5.04 -4.24 -1.24
N MET A 57 -5.31 -3.14 -1.94
CA MET A 57 -6.13 -2.04 -1.45
C MET A 57 -7.00 -1.54 -2.59
N LYS A 58 -8.32 -1.58 -2.38
CA LYS A 58 -9.28 -1.19 -3.43
C LYS A 58 -9.21 0.29 -3.74
N GLN A 59 -9.17 1.10 -2.69
CA GLN A 59 -9.20 2.54 -2.84
C GLN A 59 -8.60 3.22 -1.61
N LEU A 60 -7.87 4.30 -1.87
CA LEU A 60 -7.43 5.31 -0.94
C LEU A 60 -7.77 6.67 -1.54
N ARG A 61 -8.53 7.49 -0.80
CA ARG A 61 -8.83 8.88 -1.17
C ARG A 61 -8.11 9.83 -0.23
N MET A 62 -7.55 10.89 -0.80
CA MET A 62 -7.03 12.04 -0.05
C MET A 62 -7.84 13.30 -0.37
N PRO A 63 -8.20 14.13 0.64
CA PRO A 63 -8.05 13.86 2.07
C PRO A 63 -8.84 12.61 2.51
N GLN A 64 -8.32 11.88 3.50
CA GLN A 64 -8.99 10.69 4.01
C GLN A 64 -10.18 11.10 4.89
N HIS A 65 -11.36 10.53 4.59
CA HIS A 65 -12.54 10.59 5.45
C HIS A 65 -12.76 9.26 6.18
N ASP A 66 -12.25 8.19 5.59
CA ASP A 66 -12.36 6.81 6.05
C ASP A 66 -10.99 6.14 5.92
N PRO A 67 -10.71 5.12 6.76
CA PRO A 67 -9.49 4.35 6.61
C PRO A 67 -9.51 3.59 5.29
N ALA A 68 -8.35 3.55 4.62
CA ALA A 68 -8.19 2.63 3.51
C ALA A 68 -8.04 1.19 4.06
N LEU A 69 -8.79 0.24 3.50
CA LEU A 69 -8.71 -1.15 3.93
C LEU A 69 -7.66 -1.90 3.12
N LEU A 70 -6.55 -2.23 3.76
CA LEU A 70 -5.55 -3.15 3.23
C LEU A 70 -6.01 -4.57 3.48
N ARG A 71 -5.98 -5.43 2.47
CA ARG A 71 -6.22 -6.87 2.63
C ARG A 71 -4.97 -7.63 2.32
N VAL A 72 -4.62 -8.51 3.22
CA VAL A 72 -3.44 -9.35 3.17
C VAL A 72 -3.90 -10.77 2.86
N GLN A 73 -3.34 -11.36 1.81
CA GLN A 73 -3.74 -12.66 1.33
C GLN A 73 -2.54 -13.58 1.20
N ASN A 74 -2.67 -14.78 1.77
CA ASN A 74 -1.75 -15.89 1.58
C ASN A 74 -0.28 -15.55 1.88
N ILE A 75 -0.01 -14.75 2.92
CA ILE A 75 1.36 -14.47 3.33
C ILE A 75 1.94 -15.74 3.92
N SER A 76 3.11 -16.14 3.41
CA SER A 76 3.83 -17.32 3.84
C SER A 76 4.42 -17.12 5.23
N SER A 77 3.97 -17.92 6.20
CA SER A 77 4.53 -17.95 7.56
C SER A 77 6.03 -18.27 7.55
N SER A 78 6.51 -19.05 6.57
CA SER A 78 7.92 -19.42 6.43
C SER A 78 8.83 -18.24 6.09
N GLU A 79 8.33 -17.21 5.40
CA GLU A 79 9.08 -15.98 5.13
C GLU A 79 8.97 -14.97 6.28
N LEU A 80 7.87 -14.97 7.03
CA LEU A 80 7.70 -14.16 8.25
C LEU A 80 8.70 -14.55 9.35
N ILE A 81 8.97 -15.84 9.52
CA ILE A 81 9.91 -16.36 10.53
C ILE A 81 11.37 -15.97 10.22
N SER A 82 11.70 -15.67 8.96
CA SER A 82 13.06 -15.27 8.58
C SER A 82 13.39 -13.81 8.94
N ALA A 83 12.38 -12.97 9.21
CA ALA A 83 12.52 -11.56 9.60
C ALA A 83 12.62 -11.34 11.12
N ILE A 84 12.47 -12.40 11.93
CA ILE A 84 12.48 -12.32 13.38
C ILE A 84 13.33 -13.47 13.93
N ASN A 85 14.38 -13.12 14.68
CA ASN A 85 15.36 -14.05 15.24
C ASN A 85 14.64 -15.13 16.10
N PRO A 86 14.60 -16.42 15.70
CA PRO A 86 13.60 -17.35 16.19
C PRO A 86 14.03 -17.99 17.52
N LYS A 87 13.29 -17.71 18.58
CA LYS A 87 13.09 -18.70 19.64
C LYS A 87 11.58 -18.89 19.78
N GLN A 88 11.18 -20.14 19.54
CA GLN A 88 9.91 -20.75 19.95
C GLN A 88 8.69 -20.39 19.07
N PHE A 89 7.90 -21.42 18.75
CA PHE A 89 6.63 -21.46 18.00
C PHE A 89 6.73 -21.61 16.47
N ALA A 90 6.70 -22.87 16.01
CA ALA A 90 6.29 -23.20 14.65
C ALA A 90 4.76 -23.08 14.54
N MET A 91 4.26 -21.90 14.18
CA MET A 91 2.89 -21.74 13.68
C MET A 91 2.98 -21.70 12.15
N SER A 92 2.61 -22.80 11.50
CA SER A 92 2.68 -22.94 10.05
C SER A 92 1.28 -22.80 9.43
N GLY A 93 1.12 -21.88 8.49
CA GLY A 93 -0.11 -21.69 7.72
C GLY A 93 -0.21 -20.30 7.10
N PRO A 94 -0.90 -20.15 5.95
CA PRO A 94 -1.11 -18.84 5.34
C PRO A 94 -1.93 -17.94 6.25
N VAL A 95 -1.47 -16.71 6.46
CA VAL A 95 -2.22 -15.71 7.23
C VAL A 95 -2.94 -14.76 6.27
N SER A 96 -4.21 -14.52 6.55
CA SER A 96 -5.05 -13.53 5.87
C SER A 96 -5.68 -12.58 6.87
N GLY A 97 -5.77 -11.31 6.51
CA GLY A 97 -6.32 -10.28 7.39
C GLY A 97 -6.70 -9.01 6.63
N ALA A 98 -7.45 -8.14 7.28
CA ALA A 98 -7.77 -6.80 6.79
C ALA A 98 -7.29 -5.77 7.82
N LEU A 99 -6.48 -4.80 7.40
CA LEU A 99 -5.90 -3.76 8.24
C LEU A 99 -6.39 -2.38 7.76
N PRO A 100 -7.06 -1.58 8.62
CA PRO A 100 -7.33 -0.18 8.30
C PRO A 100 -6.04 0.65 8.31
N LEU A 101 -5.84 1.50 7.30
CA LEU A 101 -4.70 2.38 7.12
C LEU A 101 -5.13 3.85 7.12
N TRP A 102 -4.54 4.63 8.01
CA TRP A 102 -4.59 6.09 8.02
C TRP A 102 -3.20 6.65 7.73
N LEU A 103 -3.07 7.48 6.69
CA LEU A 103 -1.76 7.95 6.21
C LEU A 103 -1.38 9.35 6.72
N ASN A 104 -2.33 10.11 7.24
CA ASN A 104 -2.09 11.48 7.69
C ASN A 104 -2.58 11.65 9.13
N ASN A 105 -1.71 11.38 10.11
CA ASN A 105 -1.95 11.72 11.51
C ASN A 105 -0.74 12.40 12.20
N GLU A 106 0.06 13.16 11.46
CA GLU A 106 0.91 14.20 12.06
C GLU A 106 0.43 15.60 11.63
N ASN A 107 -0.49 16.12 12.45
CA ASN A 107 -0.92 17.51 12.62
C ASN A 107 -1.60 18.23 11.42
N GLY A 108 -2.77 18.80 11.70
CA GLY A 108 -3.35 19.87 10.90
C GLY A 108 -2.63 21.21 11.09
#